data_AF-A0A3N2ME35-F1
#
_entry.id   AF-A0A3N2ME35-F1
#
_cell.length_a   1.000
_cell.length_b   1.000
_cell.length_c   1.000
_cell.angle_alpha   90.00
_cell.angle_beta   90.00
_cell.angle_gamma   90.00
#
_symmetry.space_group_name_H-M   'P 1'
#
loop_
_entity.id
_entity.type
_entity.pdbx_description
1 polymer ?
#
loop_
_entity_poly.entity_id
_entity_poly.type
_entity_poly.pdbx_seq_one_letter_code
_entity_poly.pdbx_strand_id
1 'polypeptide(L)'
;MGVYESIMKLRQRIASPAVAPKEATAGATSQTPSASSAPQAPESPTAPSGQFRAKGVQVLGIPSPEDIPDGISVIEKMQPGSYRSPVPVQSKSRPKMSYTELFEKLGGLEKPETVEQRRQREKKQKRENVMSAISDGISSLANLFFTTRGAPDSFNPSNSMLARTKERWDKINADRQANDRAYYEAYVRARAMDDADEKDQRNWQHTLDREKIADERYEAKAEQDKALAALNEKLRQHQITEAEYKAEQERIKSQYAEQNEKLDLQYKQAGIDQRKAAAGASNAQAKKYNAQAAGTDKPKEFSAWDAQGREHKFVSQEAAHEFARRQGTFHVEEYDVRETTVKPNTSRSGKPITDSKGKPITSTTTKTTTKQNGYPAKPAKGQGYGDNPSKGTGYGN
;
A
#
# COMPACT_ATOMS: atom_id res chain seq x y z
N MET A 1 -49.92 40.17 7.56
CA MET A 1 -50.01 38.86 8.26
C MET A 1 -50.92 37.93 7.46
N GLY A 2 -50.38 37.10 6.56
CA GLY A 2 -51.27 36.28 5.69
C GLY A 2 -50.62 35.46 4.57
N VAL A 3 -49.36 35.06 4.68
CA VAL A 3 -48.67 34.24 3.64
C VAL A 3 -47.92 33.04 4.25
N TYR A 4 -47.62 33.04 5.55
CA TYR A 4 -46.80 32.00 6.18
C TYR A 4 -47.55 30.71 6.61
N GLU A 5 -48.89 30.64 6.54
CA GLU A 5 -49.63 29.41 6.87
C GLU A 5 -49.83 28.44 5.69
N SER A 6 -49.72 28.90 4.44
CA SER A 6 -50.01 28.05 3.27
C SER A 6 -48.94 27.01 2.93
N ILE A 7 -47.74 27.10 3.51
CA ILE A 7 -46.61 26.20 3.18
C ILE A 7 -46.62 24.92 4.05
N MET A 8 -47.25 24.94 5.22
CA MET A 8 -47.29 23.78 6.14
C MET A 8 -48.40 22.75 5.88
N LYS A 9 -49.35 23.02 4.97
CA LYS A 9 -50.47 22.10 4.66
C LYS A 9 -50.32 21.30 3.35
N LEU A 10 -49.21 21.46 2.62
CA LEU A 10 -48.95 20.74 1.36
C LEU A 10 -47.77 19.74 1.44
N ARG A 11 -47.59 19.09 2.60
CA ARG A 11 -46.67 17.95 2.79
C ARG A 11 -47.31 16.72 3.48
N GLN A 12 -48.64 16.66 3.51
CA GLN A 12 -49.38 15.45 3.88
C GLN A 12 -50.49 15.18 2.84
N ARG A 13 -50.65 13.90 2.48
CA ARG A 13 -51.60 13.36 1.48
C ARG A 13 -51.28 13.71 0.00
N ILE A 14 -50.43 12.90 -0.64
CA ILE A 14 -50.91 12.00 -1.71
C ILE A 14 -50.18 10.65 -1.53
N ALA A 15 -50.81 9.75 -0.78
CA ALA A 15 -50.60 8.32 -0.93
C ALA A 15 -51.91 7.80 -1.56
N SER A 16 -51.85 7.27 -2.78
CA SER A 16 -53.01 6.73 -3.49
C SER A 16 -53.05 5.20 -3.37
N PRO A 17 -54.20 4.59 -3.02
CA PRO A 17 -54.35 3.14 -2.91
C PRO A 17 -54.99 2.50 -4.15
N ALA A 18 -54.53 1.28 -4.51
CA ALA A 18 -55.15 0.31 -5.42
C ALA A 18 -54.30 -0.98 -5.37
N VAL A 19 -54.77 -2.23 -5.52
CA VAL A 19 -56.10 -2.86 -5.65
C VAL A 19 -55.93 -4.34 -5.22
N ALA A 20 -56.99 -5.03 -4.77
CA ALA A 20 -56.99 -6.49 -4.46
C ALA A 20 -57.83 -7.26 -5.51
N PRO A 21 -57.67 -8.59 -5.70
CA PRO A 21 -58.40 -9.56 -4.85
C PRO A 21 -57.80 -10.99 -4.66
N LYS A 22 -58.26 -11.70 -3.60
CA LYS A 22 -58.65 -13.15 -3.45
C LYS A 22 -57.77 -14.28 -4.06
N GLU A 23 -57.66 -15.51 -3.53
CA GLU A 23 -58.10 -16.24 -2.31
C GLU A 23 -57.32 -17.57 -2.18
N ALA A 24 -57.44 -18.29 -1.03
CA ALA A 24 -57.20 -19.75 -0.79
C ALA A 24 -56.16 -20.19 0.29
N THR A 25 -56.64 -20.31 1.54
CA THR A 25 -56.51 -21.46 2.48
C THR A 25 -55.18 -22.25 2.67
N ALA A 26 -54.63 -22.26 3.91
CA ALA A 26 -54.72 -23.41 4.87
C ALA A 26 -53.83 -23.27 6.15
N GLY A 27 -54.35 -23.68 7.33
CA GLY A 27 -53.63 -24.09 8.57
C GLY A 27 -52.71 -23.07 9.29
N ALA A 28 -53.10 -22.40 10.38
CA ALA A 28 -53.25 -22.89 11.77
C ALA A 28 -51.98 -23.58 12.34
N THR A 29 -51.24 -22.96 13.26
CA THR A 29 -51.50 -23.03 14.72
C THR A 29 -50.89 -21.82 15.47
N SER A 30 -51.46 -21.48 16.63
CA SER A 30 -51.28 -20.23 17.39
C SER A 30 -50.46 -20.38 18.69
N GLN A 31 -49.77 -19.30 19.11
CA GLN A 31 -50.02 -18.58 20.39
C GLN A 31 -49.02 -17.44 20.68
N THR A 32 -49.57 -16.32 21.17
CA THR A 32 -48.98 -15.13 21.83
C THR A 32 -49.73 -14.95 23.18
N PRO A 33 -49.38 -14.05 24.14
CA PRO A 33 -48.58 -12.80 24.07
C PRO A 33 -47.48 -12.73 25.18
N SER A 34 -46.77 -11.66 25.56
CA SER A 34 -46.87 -10.17 25.54
C SER A 34 -45.45 -9.60 25.82
N ALA A 35 -45.05 -8.32 25.64
CA ALA A 35 -45.60 -7.10 25.02
C ALA A 35 -44.49 -6.00 24.89
N SER A 36 -44.86 -4.84 24.33
CA SER A 36 -44.29 -3.48 24.51
C SER A 36 -43.04 -3.00 23.72
N SER A 37 -43.27 -1.85 23.03
CA SER A 37 -42.40 -0.67 22.84
C SER A 37 -41.05 -0.74 22.11
N ALA A 38 -41.08 -0.29 20.84
CA ALA A 38 -40.25 0.72 20.15
C ALA A 38 -38.72 0.86 20.40
N PRO A 39 -37.90 1.09 19.33
CA PRO A 39 -36.44 1.11 19.42
C PRO A 39 -35.82 2.50 19.69
N GLN A 40 -34.70 2.51 20.43
CA GLN A 40 -33.77 3.65 20.53
C GLN A 40 -32.38 3.28 19.99
N ALA A 41 -31.58 4.30 19.68
CA ALA A 41 -30.27 4.18 19.01
C ALA A 41 -29.17 3.61 19.96
N PRO A 42 -28.15 2.91 19.43
CA PRO A 42 -27.08 2.34 20.25
C PRO A 42 -26.02 3.37 20.65
N GLU A 43 -25.77 3.48 21.95
CA GLU A 43 -24.63 4.20 22.53
C GLU A 43 -23.34 3.38 22.50
N SER A 44 -22.19 4.06 22.65
CA SER A 44 -20.85 3.48 22.54
C SER A 44 -20.41 2.69 23.80
N PRO A 45 -19.76 1.52 23.65
CA PRO A 45 -19.35 0.71 24.80
C PRO A 45 -18.08 1.22 25.49
N THR A 46 -18.15 1.35 26.82
CA THR A 46 -16.99 1.57 27.70
C THR A 46 -16.13 0.31 27.82
N ALA A 47 -14.80 0.45 27.78
CA ALA A 47 -13.84 -0.63 27.98
C ALA A 47 -13.36 -0.72 29.46
N PRO A 48 -13.01 -1.92 29.98
CA PRO A 48 -12.86 -2.17 31.41
C PRO A 48 -11.50 -1.74 32.00
N SER A 49 -11.49 -1.53 33.31
CA SER A 49 -10.30 -1.26 34.12
C SER A 49 -9.41 -2.50 34.30
N GLY A 50 -8.12 -2.35 34.02
CA GLY A 50 -7.11 -3.38 34.27
C GLY A 50 -5.74 -2.75 34.57
N GLN A 51 -5.24 -2.95 35.79
CA GLN A 51 -3.95 -2.38 36.22
C GLN A 51 -2.77 -3.20 35.68
N PHE A 52 -1.81 -2.55 35.02
CA PHE A 52 -0.45 -3.08 34.91
C PHE A 52 0.58 -2.03 35.32
N ARG A 53 1.40 -2.40 36.30
CA ARG A 53 2.37 -1.54 36.99
C ARG A 53 3.76 -1.74 36.39
N ALA A 54 4.20 -0.82 35.53
CA ALA A 54 5.60 -0.74 35.10
C ALA A 54 6.39 0.23 35.99
N LYS A 55 7.62 -0.16 36.38
CA LYS A 55 8.47 0.60 37.30
C LYS A 55 9.49 1.47 36.54
N GLY A 56 9.39 2.79 36.74
CA GLY A 56 10.52 3.72 36.92
C GLY A 56 11.53 3.97 35.80
N VAL A 57 11.58 5.22 35.33
CA VAL A 57 12.81 6.04 35.24
C VAL A 57 12.46 7.45 35.75
N GLN A 58 13.38 8.12 36.43
CA GLN A 58 13.18 9.41 37.13
C GLN A 58 13.07 10.59 36.16
N VAL A 59 12.22 11.58 36.50
CA VAL A 59 12.21 12.91 35.88
C VAL A 59 13.27 13.79 36.54
N LEU A 60 14.19 14.34 35.76
CA LEU A 60 15.12 15.39 36.22
C LEU A 60 14.44 16.77 36.19
N GLY A 61 14.77 17.58 37.19
CA GLY A 61 14.03 18.80 37.53
C GLY A 61 14.27 20.01 36.64
N ILE A 62 13.37 20.99 36.78
CA ILE A 62 13.39 22.30 36.14
C ILE A 62 14.32 23.25 36.94
N PRO A 63 15.34 23.88 36.32
CA PRO A 63 16.03 25.02 36.93
C PRO A 63 15.26 26.34 36.71
N SER A 64 15.45 27.29 37.63
CA SER A 64 14.80 28.62 37.63
C SER A 64 15.31 29.57 36.53
N PRO A 65 14.58 30.67 36.23
CA PRO A 65 14.79 31.47 35.03
C PRO A 65 15.65 32.72 35.25
N GLU A 66 16.96 32.59 35.05
CA GLU A 66 17.90 33.71 34.90
C GLU A 66 18.91 33.35 33.81
N ASP A 67 18.52 33.56 32.54
CA ASP A 67 19.36 33.74 31.33
C ASP A 67 18.48 33.68 30.07
N ILE A 68 17.95 34.83 29.62
CA ILE A 68 17.28 34.96 28.31
C ILE A 68 17.74 36.26 27.63
N PRO A 69 18.59 36.19 26.59
CA PRO A 69 18.78 37.29 25.66
C PRO A 69 17.63 37.33 24.63
N ASP A 70 16.85 38.41 24.68
CA ASP A 70 15.96 39.01 23.69
C ASP A 70 15.43 38.14 22.53
N GLY A 71 14.11 37.87 22.54
CA GLY A 71 13.43 37.35 21.35
C GLY A 71 11.99 36.85 21.48
N ILE A 72 11.42 36.73 22.69
CA ILE A 72 10.03 36.24 22.87
C ILE A 72 9.27 37.12 23.87
N SER A 73 8.48 38.07 23.37
CA SER A 73 7.64 38.93 24.20
C SER A 73 6.39 38.21 24.70
N VAL A 74 6.54 37.64 25.91
CA VAL A 74 5.61 37.71 27.05
C VAL A 74 4.10 37.63 26.77
N ILE A 75 3.48 36.60 27.36
CA ILE A 75 2.04 36.51 27.60
C ILE A 75 1.65 37.59 28.63
N GLU A 76 0.83 38.55 28.22
CA GLU A 76 0.31 39.61 29.09
C GLU A 76 -0.71 39.05 30.10
N LYS A 77 -0.60 39.49 31.37
CA LYS A 77 -1.50 39.03 32.45
C LYS A 77 -2.90 39.60 32.24
N MET A 78 -3.91 38.73 32.24
CA MET A 78 -5.30 39.14 32.01
C MET A 78 -5.90 39.79 33.26
N GLN A 79 -6.15 41.10 33.20
CA GLN A 79 -7.07 41.81 34.10
C GLN A 79 -8.52 41.49 33.68
N PRO A 80 -9.47 41.31 34.63
CA PRO A 80 -10.87 41.06 34.28
C PRO A 80 -11.54 42.37 33.85
N GLY A 81 -11.89 42.49 32.57
CA GLY A 81 -12.76 43.58 32.10
C GLY A 81 -12.29 44.37 30.88
N SER A 82 -11.85 43.72 29.79
CA SER A 82 -11.85 44.35 28.46
C SER A 82 -11.88 43.31 27.34
N TYR A 83 -12.99 43.26 26.59
CA TYR A 83 -13.09 42.44 25.37
C TYR A 83 -12.40 43.16 24.22
N ARG A 84 -11.08 43.06 24.13
CA ARG A 84 -10.34 43.47 22.92
C ARG A 84 -10.33 42.30 21.95
N SER A 85 -11.13 42.38 20.88
CA SER A 85 -11.13 41.38 19.81
C SER A 85 -9.69 41.15 19.31
N PRO A 86 -9.24 39.89 19.16
CA PRO A 86 -7.92 39.61 18.61
C PRO A 86 -7.89 40.11 17.17
N VAL A 87 -7.04 41.11 16.91
CA VAL A 87 -6.72 41.52 15.54
C VAL A 87 -6.14 40.32 14.79
N PRO A 88 -6.59 40.03 13.56
CA PRO A 88 -6.08 38.90 12.81
C PRO A 88 -4.62 39.16 12.45
N VAL A 89 -3.71 38.50 13.17
CA VAL A 89 -2.30 38.45 12.79
C VAL A 89 -2.24 37.78 11.42
N GLN A 90 -1.95 38.57 10.38
CA GLN A 90 -1.74 38.04 9.04
C GLN A 90 -0.47 37.18 9.05
N SER A 91 -0.64 35.89 9.34
CA SER A 91 0.39 34.89 9.14
C SER A 91 0.69 34.85 7.64
N LYS A 92 1.85 35.40 7.26
CA LYS A 92 2.38 35.28 5.90
C LYS A 92 2.34 33.80 5.54
N SER A 93 1.46 33.43 4.60
CA SER A 93 1.18 32.03 4.29
C SER A 93 2.47 31.35 3.86
N ARG A 94 3.00 30.46 4.70
CA ARG A 94 4.09 29.59 4.29
C ARG A 94 3.61 28.77 3.09
N PRO A 95 4.42 28.59 2.03
CA PRO A 95 4.04 27.69 0.94
C PRO A 95 3.73 26.31 1.53
N LYS A 96 2.60 25.73 1.13
CA LYS A 96 2.27 24.36 1.53
C LYS A 96 3.32 23.43 0.92
N MET A 97 4.19 22.88 1.76
CA MET A 97 5.09 21.79 1.36
C MET A 97 4.22 20.55 1.10
N SER A 98 4.62 19.70 0.16
CA SER A 98 3.97 18.42 -0.10
C SER A 98 4.05 17.50 1.14
N TYR A 99 3.10 16.58 1.30
CA TYR A 99 3.14 15.57 2.34
C TYR A 99 4.40 14.70 2.27
N THR A 100 4.90 14.37 1.07
CA THR A 100 6.21 13.71 0.92
C THR A 100 7.38 14.58 1.37
N GLU A 101 7.38 15.88 1.07
CA GLU A 101 8.43 16.80 1.54
C GLU A 101 8.38 17.02 3.05
N LEU A 102 7.18 17.05 3.63
CA LEU A 102 6.97 17.08 5.08
C LEU A 102 7.46 15.78 5.72
N PHE A 103 7.14 14.61 5.16
CA PHE A 103 7.63 13.32 5.64
C PHE A 103 9.17 13.26 5.65
N GLU A 104 9.83 13.74 4.59
CA GLU A 104 11.28 13.81 4.52
C GLU A 104 11.90 14.82 5.50
N LYS A 105 11.27 16.00 5.69
CA LYS A 105 11.75 17.05 6.62
C LYS A 105 11.50 16.72 8.09
N LEU A 106 10.42 16.02 8.41
CA LEU A 106 10.10 15.63 9.79
C LEU A 106 11.02 14.52 10.30
N GLY A 107 11.73 13.82 9.40
CA GLY A 107 12.69 12.77 9.75
C GLY A 107 12.08 11.61 10.52
N GLY A 108 10.75 11.42 10.42
CA GLY A 108 9.98 10.62 11.38
C GLY A 108 10.33 9.13 11.40
N LEU A 109 10.82 8.58 10.29
CA LEU A 109 11.35 7.23 10.18
C LEU A 109 12.76 7.28 9.56
N GLU A 110 13.62 6.35 9.99
CA GLU A 110 14.97 6.22 9.43
C GLU A 110 14.89 5.83 7.94
N LYS A 111 15.74 6.42 7.10
CA LYS A 111 15.78 6.08 5.68
C LYS A 111 16.37 4.65 5.51
N PRO A 112 15.85 3.84 4.57
CA PRO A 112 16.34 2.48 4.34
C PRO A 112 17.84 2.48 4.00
N GLU A 113 18.58 1.51 4.55
CA GLU A 113 20.04 1.47 4.45
C GLU A 113 20.54 1.49 2.99
N THR A 114 21.54 2.33 2.73
CA THR A 114 22.18 2.42 1.41
C THR A 114 22.94 1.14 1.04
N VAL A 115 23.12 0.92 -0.27
CA VAL A 115 23.70 -0.33 -0.82
C VAL A 115 25.10 -0.63 -0.26
N GLU A 116 25.88 0.41 0.07
CA GLU A 116 27.21 0.24 0.67
C GLU A 116 27.14 -0.18 2.14
N GLN A 117 26.26 0.45 2.93
CA GLN A 117 26.00 0.08 4.32
C GLN A 117 25.52 -1.38 4.41
N ARG A 118 24.60 -1.77 3.51
CA ARG A 118 24.13 -3.16 3.37
C ARG A 118 25.28 -4.14 3.12
N ARG A 119 26.17 -3.87 2.16
CA ARG A 119 27.34 -4.72 1.87
C ARG A 119 28.31 -4.83 3.05
N GLN A 120 28.58 -3.73 3.76
CA GLN A 120 29.47 -3.78 4.93
C GLN A 120 28.85 -4.53 6.11
N ARG A 121 27.52 -4.42 6.28
CA ARG A 121 26.77 -5.18 7.29
C ARG A 121 26.70 -6.67 6.95
N GLU A 122 26.43 -7.06 5.70
CA GLU A 122 26.51 -8.46 5.27
C GLU A 122 27.91 -9.05 5.50
N LYS A 123 28.98 -8.27 5.24
CA LYS A 123 30.35 -8.68 5.60
C LYS A 123 30.50 -8.85 7.12
N LYS A 124 29.95 -7.95 7.95
CA LYS A 124 29.97 -8.08 9.40
C LYS A 124 29.23 -9.34 9.88
N GLN A 125 28.01 -9.58 9.38
CA GLN A 125 27.21 -10.78 9.66
C GLN A 125 27.95 -12.05 9.25
N LYS A 126 28.50 -12.11 8.02
CA LYS A 126 29.27 -13.26 7.55
C LYS A 126 30.51 -13.53 8.41
N ARG A 127 31.27 -12.49 8.79
CA ARG A 127 32.41 -12.65 9.72
C ARG A 127 31.97 -13.13 11.09
N GLU A 128 30.92 -12.55 11.67
CA GLU A 128 30.44 -12.90 13.02
C GLU A 128 29.92 -14.34 13.04
N ASN A 129 29.13 -14.75 12.04
CA ASN A 129 28.68 -16.14 11.89
C ASN A 129 29.84 -17.12 11.72
N VAL A 130 30.87 -16.78 10.91
CA VAL A 130 32.05 -17.64 10.73
C VAL A 130 32.85 -17.76 12.02
N MET A 131 33.08 -16.65 12.75
CA MET A 131 33.81 -16.70 14.03
C MET A 131 33.04 -17.50 15.09
N SER A 132 31.71 -17.35 15.16
CA SER A 132 30.86 -18.12 16.08
C SER A 132 30.78 -19.60 15.69
N ALA A 133 30.81 -19.94 14.40
CA ALA A 133 30.88 -21.32 13.95
C ALA A 133 32.25 -21.96 14.23
N ILE A 134 33.35 -21.19 14.15
CA ILE A 134 34.69 -21.65 14.52
C ILE A 134 34.80 -21.85 16.03
N SER A 135 34.28 -20.95 16.86
CA SER A 135 34.30 -21.12 18.31
C SER A 135 33.48 -22.33 18.76
N ASP A 136 32.28 -22.53 18.21
CA ASP A 136 31.48 -23.74 18.46
C ASP A 136 32.14 -25.01 17.90
N GLY A 137 32.86 -24.93 16.78
CA GLY A 137 33.66 -26.02 16.24
C GLY A 137 34.81 -26.41 17.19
N ILE A 138 35.50 -25.43 17.77
CA ILE A 138 36.53 -25.67 18.79
C ILE A 138 35.91 -26.24 20.07
N SER A 139 34.78 -25.69 20.53
CA SER A 139 34.09 -26.15 21.75
C SER A 139 33.53 -27.57 21.62
N SER A 140 32.96 -27.93 20.47
CA SER A 140 32.47 -29.29 20.19
C SER A 140 33.63 -30.30 20.11
N LEU A 141 34.71 -29.97 19.40
CA LEU A 141 35.92 -30.80 19.36
C LEU A 141 36.58 -30.96 20.74
N ALA A 142 36.66 -29.89 21.54
CA ALA A 142 37.18 -29.93 22.89
C ALA A 142 36.31 -30.82 23.79
N ASN A 143 34.99 -30.67 23.73
CA ASN A 143 34.06 -31.52 24.46
C ASN A 143 34.21 -33.01 24.06
N LEU A 144 34.34 -33.32 22.76
CA LEU A 144 34.61 -34.67 22.27
C LEU A 144 35.93 -35.25 22.83
N PHE A 145 36.97 -34.42 22.93
CA PHE A 145 38.25 -34.80 23.52
C PHE A 145 38.20 -35.04 25.04
N PHE A 146 37.40 -34.27 25.78
CA PHE A 146 37.25 -34.46 27.23
C PHE A 146 36.28 -35.60 27.57
N THR A 147 35.20 -35.80 26.82
CA THR A 147 34.25 -36.91 27.04
C THR A 147 34.88 -38.28 26.78
N THR A 148 35.76 -38.40 25.78
CA THR A 148 36.58 -39.62 25.58
C THR A 148 37.54 -39.94 26.74
N ARG A 149 37.74 -38.99 27.68
CA ARG A 149 38.54 -39.15 28.91
C ARG A 149 37.67 -39.25 30.18
N GLY A 150 36.36 -39.50 30.02
CA GLY A 150 35.43 -39.69 31.13
C GLY A 150 34.85 -38.41 31.73
N ALA A 151 35.03 -37.25 31.09
CA ALA A 151 34.28 -36.05 31.48
C ALA A 151 32.81 -36.14 31.02
N PRO A 152 31.85 -35.54 31.74
CA PRO A 152 30.46 -35.41 31.27
C PRO A 152 30.36 -34.59 29.97
N ASP A 153 29.39 -34.90 29.12
CA ASP A 153 29.06 -34.07 27.96
C ASP A 153 28.49 -32.72 28.41
N SER A 154 29.08 -31.65 27.89
CA SER A 154 28.76 -30.26 28.22
C SER A 154 28.43 -29.41 26.98
N PHE A 155 28.54 -29.97 25.77
CA PHE A 155 28.30 -29.21 24.54
C PHE A 155 26.80 -29.18 24.21
N ASN A 156 26.22 -27.97 24.21
CA ASN A 156 24.83 -27.79 23.80
C ASN A 156 24.72 -26.92 22.53
N PRO A 157 24.33 -27.49 21.37
CA PRO A 157 24.20 -26.74 20.13
C PRO A 157 23.05 -25.71 20.13
N SER A 158 22.04 -25.84 21.02
CA SER A 158 20.97 -24.83 21.10
C SER A 158 21.36 -23.59 21.91
N ASN A 159 22.39 -23.70 22.75
CA ASN A 159 22.86 -22.62 23.61
C ASN A 159 24.25 -22.09 23.20
N SER A 160 24.68 -22.48 21.99
CA SER A 160 26.00 -22.24 21.42
C SER A 160 26.21 -20.79 20.98
N MET A 161 27.46 -20.42 20.67
CA MET A 161 27.77 -19.06 20.23
C MET A 161 27.11 -18.74 18.87
N LEU A 162 27.10 -19.70 17.95
CA LEU A 162 26.44 -19.59 16.65
C LEU A 162 24.93 -19.43 16.77
N ALA A 163 24.28 -20.17 17.66
CA ALA A 163 22.83 -20.03 17.92
C ALA A 163 22.48 -18.60 18.38
N ARG A 164 23.18 -18.10 19.40
CA ARG A 164 23.00 -16.74 19.94
C ARG A 164 23.33 -15.64 18.91
N THR A 165 24.39 -15.82 18.12
CA THR A 165 24.73 -14.91 17.02
C THR A 165 23.65 -14.90 15.96
N LYS A 166 23.08 -16.06 15.60
CA LYS A 166 21.97 -16.16 14.64
C LYS A 166 20.73 -15.43 15.16
N GLU A 167 20.25 -15.72 16.36
CA GLU A 167 19.09 -15.05 16.98
C GLU A 167 19.25 -13.53 17.02
N ARG A 168 20.45 -13.04 17.38
CA ARG A 168 20.79 -11.61 17.37
C ARG A 168 20.65 -11.00 15.97
N TRP A 169 21.16 -11.66 14.93
CA TRP A 169 21.05 -11.17 13.56
C TRP A 169 19.63 -11.29 13.01
N ASP A 170 18.89 -12.34 13.34
CA ASP A 170 17.50 -12.53 12.94
C ASP A 170 16.62 -11.41 13.52
N LYS A 171 16.81 -11.06 14.81
CA LYS A 171 16.17 -9.87 15.42
C LYS A 171 16.55 -8.57 14.70
N ILE A 172 17.84 -8.30 14.50
CA ILE A 172 18.32 -7.08 13.80
C ILE A 172 17.78 -6.98 12.36
N ASN A 173 17.54 -8.12 11.71
CA ASN A 173 16.97 -8.17 10.37
C ASN A 173 15.45 -7.98 10.38
N ALA A 174 14.74 -8.53 11.36
CA ALA A 174 13.31 -8.30 11.56
C ALA A 174 13.01 -6.83 11.91
N ASP A 175 13.76 -6.24 12.85
CA ASP A 175 13.64 -4.83 13.25
C ASP A 175 13.86 -3.90 12.05
N ARG A 176 14.88 -4.18 11.21
CA ARG A 176 15.10 -3.45 9.95
C ARG A 176 13.97 -3.66 8.95
N GLN A 177 13.52 -4.89 8.74
CA GLN A 177 12.44 -5.16 7.78
C GLN A 177 11.14 -4.46 8.19
N ALA A 178 10.85 -4.37 9.49
CA ALA A 178 9.75 -3.60 10.02
C ALA A 178 9.92 -2.09 9.78
N ASN A 179 11.12 -1.55 10.00
CA ASN A 179 11.42 -0.13 9.76
C ASN A 179 11.37 0.23 8.26
N ASP A 180 12.05 -0.54 7.40
CA ASP A 180 12.01 -0.40 5.94
C ASP A 180 10.54 -0.44 5.45
N ARG A 181 9.76 -1.41 5.92
CA ARG A 181 8.32 -1.53 5.59
C ARG A 181 7.53 -0.31 6.04
N ALA A 182 7.68 0.12 7.29
CA ALA A 182 6.99 1.28 7.82
C ALA A 182 7.38 2.57 7.07
N TYR A 183 8.64 2.71 6.66
CA TYR A 183 9.11 3.82 5.84
C TYR A 183 8.43 3.83 4.47
N TYR A 184 8.39 2.69 3.77
CA TYR A 184 7.71 2.59 2.48
C TYR A 184 6.20 2.80 2.59
N GLU A 185 5.54 2.24 3.60
CA GLU A 185 4.11 2.44 3.84
C GLU A 185 3.78 3.91 4.16
N ALA A 186 4.58 4.58 4.99
CA ALA A 186 4.42 5.99 5.30
C ALA A 186 4.70 6.90 4.08
N TYR A 187 5.74 6.61 3.30
CA TYR A 187 6.05 7.35 2.06
C TYR A 187 4.95 7.20 1.00
N VAL A 188 4.46 5.97 0.76
CA VAL A 188 3.35 5.72 -0.16
C VAL A 188 2.07 6.42 0.32
N ARG A 189 1.80 6.43 1.64
CA ARG A 189 0.67 7.15 2.22
C ARG A 189 0.79 8.67 2.03
N ALA A 190 1.98 9.24 2.27
CA ALA A 190 2.24 10.66 2.05
C ALA A 190 2.04 11.04 0.57
N ARG A 191 2.53 10.21 -0.35
CA ARG A 191 2.31 10.41 -1.79
C ARG A 191 0.84 10.31 -2.18
N ALA A 192 0.10 9.36 -1.60
CA ALA A 192 -1.34 9.22 -1.84
C ALA A 192 -2.15 10.42 -1.30
N MET A 193 -1.68 11.08 -0.23
CA MET A 193 -2.25 12.34 0.27
C MET A 193 -1.97 13.50 -0.69
N ASP A 194 -0.73 13.63 -1.19
CA ASP A 194 -0.39 14.64 -2.22
C ASP A 194 -1.25 14.49 -3.49
N ASP A 195 -1.38 13.26 -4.00
CA ASP A 195 -2.16 12.96 -5.20
C ASP A 195 -3.68 13.17 -4.97
N ALA A 196 -4.17 13.00 -3.74
CA ALA A 196 -5.56 13.26 -3.35
C ALA A 196 -5.85 14.77 -3.24
N ASP A 197 -4.99 15.54 -2.57
CA ASP A 197 -5.07 17.00 -2.51
C ASP A 197 -5.07 17.61 -3.91
N GLU A 198 -4.22 17.12 -4.82
CA GLU A 198 -4.18 17.60 -6.21
C GLU A 198 -5.49 17.29 -6.96
N LYS A 199 -6.10 16.12 -6.71
CA LYS A 199 -7.42 15.75 -7.26
C LYS A 199 -8.52 16.68 -6.73
N ASP A 200 -8.54 16.97 -5.44
CA ASP A 200 -9.57 17.81 -4.85
C ASP A 200 -9.40 19.28 -5.25
N GLN A 201 -8.17 19.76 -5.43
CA GLN A 201 -7.88 21.07 -6.03
C GLN A 201 -8.41 21.17 -7.48
N ARG A 202 -8.20 20.15 -8.33
CA ARG A 202 -8.76 20.11 -9.70
C ARG A 202 -10.29 20.05 -9.69
N ASN A 203 -10.87 19.23 -8.81
CA ASN A 203 -12.33 19.16 -8.67
C ASN A 203 -12.92 20.51 -8.24
N TRP A 204 -12.27 21.20 -7.29
CA TRP A 204 -12.69 22.51 -6.80
C TRP A 204 -12.59 23.60 -7.89
N GLN A 205 -11.53 23.58 -8.71
CA GLN A 205 -11.42 24.45 -9.88
C GLN A 205 -12.58 24.23 -10.86
N HIS A 206 -12.89 22.97 -11.19
CA HIS A 206 -14.04 22.64 -12.04
C HIS A 206 -15.41 23.05 -11.44
N THR A 207 -15.58 23.00 -10.10
CA THR A 207 -16.80 23.52 -9.48
C THR A 207 -16.87 25.03 -9.56
N LEU A 208 -15.78 25.75 -9.29
CA LEU A 208 -15.73 27.22 -9.40
C LEU A 208 -16.03 27.70 -10.82
N ASP A 209 -15.48 27.04 -11.85
CA ASP A 209 -15.74 27.43 -13.23
C ASP A 209 -17.20 27.14 -13.65
N ARG A 210 -17.80 26.05 -13.15
CA ARG A 210 -19.22 25.77 -13.34
C ARG A 210 -20.12 26.74 -12.57
N GLU A 211 -19.71 27.20 -11.40
CA GLU A 211 -20.44 28.19 -10.59
C GLU A 211 -20.43 29.56 -11.28
N LYS A 212 -19.27 30.06 -11.74
CA LYS A 212 -19.19 31.30 -12.55
C LYS A 212 -20.15 31.28 -13.74
N ILE A 213 -20.15 30.19 -14.53
CA ILE A 213 -21.06 30.06 -15.69
C ILE A 213 -22.53 29.97 -15.23
N ALA A 214 -22.82 29.40 -14.06
CA ALA A 214 -24.17 29.37 -13.51
C ALA A 214 -24.65 30.77 -13.06
N ASP A 215 -23.75 31.56 -12.47
CA ASP A 215 -24.02 32.93 -12.04
C ASP A 215 -24.23 33.84 -13.25
N GLU A 216 -23.35 33.79 -14.27
CA GLU A 216 -23.52 34.51 -15.55
C GLU A 216 -24.87 34.19 -16.23
N ARG A 217 -25.34 32.93 -16.15
CA ARG A 217 -26.67 32.52 -16.63
C ARG A 217 -27.82 33.07 -15.80
N TYR A 218 -27.64 33.14 -14.48
CA TYR A 218 -28.65 33.69 -13.59
C TYR A 218 -28.79 35.20 -13.80
N GLU A 219 -27.67 35.91 -13.97
CA GLU A 219 -27.63 37.35 -14.29
C GLU A 219 -28.27 37.64 -15.65
N ALA A 220 -27.85 36.95 -16.73
CA ALA A 220 -28.42 37.14 -18.07
C ALA A 220 -29.93 36.86 -18.10
N LYS A 221 -30.40 35.84 -17.36
CA LYS A 221 -31.83 35.57 -17.21
C LYS A 221 -32.54 36.65 -16.39
N ALA A 222 -31.96 37.13 -15.29
CA ALA A 222 -32.54 38.19 -14.48
C ALA A 222 -32.66 39.51 -15.25
N GLU A 223 -31.71 39.83 -16.14
CA GLU A 223 -31.82 40.96 -17.06
C GLU A 223 -32.95 40.79 -18.08
N GLN A 224 -33.05 39.61 -18.70
CA GLN A 224 -34.14 39.28 -19.62
C GLN A 224 -35.52 39.38 -18.92
N ASP A 225 -35.67 38.78 -17.74
CA ASP A 225 -36.91 38.80 -16.96
C ASP A 225 -37.25 40.24 -16.51
N LYS A 226 -36.24 41.07 -16.17
CA LYS A 226 -36.42 42.50 -15.85
C LYS A 226 -36.86 43.32 -17.08
N ALA A 227 -36.30 43.06 -18.26
CA ALA A 227 -36.71 43.71 -19.50
C ALA A 227 -38.17 43.34 -19.88
N LEU A 228 -38.54 42.07 -19.73
CA LEU A 228 -39.90 41.58 -19.94
C LEU A 228 -40.89 42.14 -18.90
N ALA A 229 -40.49 42.26 -17.63
CA ALA A 229 -41.30 42.89 -16.60
C ALA A 229 -41.55 44.38 -16.87
N ALA A 230 -40.52 45.12 -17.31
CA ALA A 230 -40.67 46.52 -17.70
C ALA A 230 -41.59 46.69 -18.93
N LEU A 231 -41.54 45.76 -19.89
CA LEU A 231 -42.46 45.74 -21.03
C LEU A 231 -43.91 45.45 -20.59
N ASN A 232 -44.11 44.50 -19.68
CA ASN A 232 -45.44 44.17 -19.14
C ASN A 232 -46.05 45.34 -18.35
N GLU A 233 -45.24 46.10 -17.60
CA GLU A 233 -45.73 47.27 -16.88
C GLU A 233 -46.18 48.39 -17.85
N LYS A 234 -45.50 48.60 -18.99
CA LYS A 234 -45.97 49.51 -20.05
C LYS A 234 -47.33 49.10 -20.64
N LEU A 235 -47.55 47.79 -20.81
CA LEU A 235 -48.85 47.26 -21.26
C LEU A 235 -49.95 47.53 -20.22
N ARG A 236 -49.67 47.32 -18.93
CA ARG A 236 -50.61 47.63 -17.84
C ARG A 236 -50.93 49.12 -17.71
N GLN A 237 -50.00 49.98 -18.09
CA GLN A 237 -50.18 51.43 -18.14
C GLN A 237 -50.85 51.91 -19.44
N HIS A 238 -51.30 50.99 -20.31
CA HIS A 238 -51.90 51.27 -21.62
C HIS A 238 -51.01 52.12 -22.56
N GLN A 239 -49.69 52.09 -22.38
CA GLN A 239 -48.73 52.87 -23.19
C GLN A 239 -48.37 52.20 -24.52
N ILE A 240 -48.68 50.91 -24.66
CA ILE A 240 -48.43 50.08 -25.84
C ILE A 240 -49.62 49.16 -26.08
N THR A 241 -49.90 48.86 -27.34
CA THR A 241 -50.94 47.90 -27.74
C THR A 241 -50.48 46.46 -27.55
N GLU A 242 -51.43 45.50 -27.53
CA GLU A 242 -51.10 44.07 -27.44
C GLU A 242 -50.26 43.56 -28.62
N ALA A 243 -50.40 44.18 -29.80
CA ALA A 243 -49.63 43.82 -30.99
C ALA A 243 -48.16 44.25 -30.84
N GLU A 244 -47.92 45.50 -30.41
CA GLU A 244 -46.58 46.03 -30.13
C GLU A 244 -45.91 45.29 -28.97
N TYR A 245 -46.67 44.95 -27.92
CA TYR A 245 -46.18 44.13 -26.80
C TYR A 245 -45.63 42.77 -27.27
N LYS A 246 -46.35 42.07 -28.16
CA LYS A 246 -45.89 40.78 -28.71
C LYS A 246 -44.63 40.94 -29.56
N ALA A 247 -44.59 41.95 -30.44
CA ALA A 247 -43.43 42.22 -31.29
C ALA A 247 -42.17 42.57 -30.46
N GLU A 248 -42.29 43.45 -29.47
CA GLU A 248 -41.16 43.84 -28.61
C GLU A 248 -40.76 42.71 -27.65
N GLN A 249 -41.70 41.85 -27.21
CA GLN A 249 -41.38 40.65 -26.46
C GLN A 249 -40.54 39.66 -27.30
N GLU A 250 -40.86 39.48 -28.58
CA GLU A 250 -40.06 38.66 -29.50
C GLU A 250 -38.69 39.30 -29.76
N ARG A 251 -38.62 40.62 -29.89
CA ARG A 251 -37.36 41.38 -30.05
C ARG A 251 -36.44 41.23 -28.83
N ILE A 252 -36.97 41.31 -27.61
CA ILE A 252 -36.20 41.07 -26.38
C ILE A 252 -35.74 39.61 -26.34
N LYS A 253 -36.63 38.65 -26.63
CA LYS A 253 -36.26 37.22 -26.64
C LYS A 253 -35.14 36.91 -27.64
N SER A 254 -35.17 37.49 -28.85
CA SER A 254 -34.12 37.27 -29.85
C SER A 254 -32.79 37.92 -29.46
N GLN A 255 -32.80 39.13 -28.87
CA GLN A 255 -31.58 39.77 -28.36
C GLN A 255 -30.85 38.93 -27.29
N TYR A 256 -31.59 38.30 -26.38
CA TYR A 256 -31.00 37.43 -25.35
C TYR A 256 -30.81 35.96 -25.78
N ALA A 257 -31.33 35.54 -26.94
CA ALA A 257 -31.29 34.13 -27.37
C ALA A 257 -29.85 33.63 -27.55
N GLU A 258 -29.02 34.36 -28.32
CA GLU A 258 -27.64 33.97 -28.62
C GLU A 258 -26.77 33.88 -27.36
N GLN A 259 -26.92 34.84 -26.44
CA GLN A 259 -26.20 34.86 -25.16
C GLN A 259 -26.61 33.68 -24.26
N ASN A 260 -27.92 33.44 -24.12
CA ASN A 260 -28.44 32.35 -23.32
C ASN A 260 -28.05 30.97 -23.89
N GLU A 261 -28.08 30.80 -25.21
CA GLU A 261 -27.65 29.57 -25.88
C GLU A 261 -26.14 29.34 -25.67
N LYS A 262 -25.31 30.36 -25.87
CA LYS A 262 -23.86 30.29 -25.64
C LYS A 262 -23.53 29.87 -24.21
N LEU A 263 -24.18 30.48 -23.21
CA LEU A 263 -23.95 30.17 -21.80
C LEU A 263 -24.46 28.76 -21.42
N ASP A 264 -25.59 28.31 -22.00
CA ASP A 264 -26.09 26.95 -21.79
C ASP A 264 -25.18 25.89 -22.43
N LEU A 265 -24.63 26.16 -23.62
CA LEU A 265 -23.60 25.34 -24.26
C LEU A 265 -22.31 25.28 -23.42
N GLN A 266 -21.81 26.41 -22.92
CA GLN A 266 -20.64 26.46 -22.03
C GLN A 266 -20.88 25.67 -20.74
N TYR A 267 -22.05 25.80 -20.12
CA TYR A 267 -22.42 25.06 -18.92
C TYR A 267 -22.49 23.54 -19.16
N LYS A 268 -23.11 23.13 -20.27
CA LYS A 268 -23.15 21.72 -20.72
C LYS A 268 -21.74 21.19 -20.96
N GLN A 269 -20.89 21.97 -21.63
CA GLN A 269 -19.51 21.61 -21.95
C GLN A 269 -18.66 21.44 -20.68
N ALA A 270 -18.71 22.38 -19.74
CA ALA A 270 -18.01 22.27 -18.45
C ALA A 270 -18.41 20.99 -17.69
N GLY A 271 -19.70 20.63 -17.69
CA GLY A 271 -20.18 19.37 -17.12
C GLY A 271 -19.73 18.11 -17.89
N ILE A 272 -19.51 18.20 -19.20
CA ILE A 272 -18.90 17.12 -19.99
C ILE A 272 -17.42 16.98 -19.64
N ASP A 273 -16.68 18.08 -19.57
CA ASP A 273 -15.24 18.08 -19.29
C ASP A 273 -14.92 17.59 -17.88
N GLN A 274 -15.72 17.96 -16.87
CA GLN A 274 -15.62 17.39 -15.52
C GLN A 274 -15.79 15.86 -15.52
N ARG A 275 -16.81 15.33 -16.24
CA ARG A 275 -17.02 13.88 -16.38
C ARG A 275 -15.88 13.21 -17.15
N LYS A 276 -15.36 13.87 -18.20
CA LYS A 276 -14.25 13.39 -19.02
C LYS A 276 -12.93 13.34 -18.24
N ALA A 277 -12.67 14.33 -17.38
CA ALA A 277 -11.53 14.35 -16.47
C ALA A 277 -11.63 13.21 -15.43
N ALA A 278 -12.79 13.03 -14.80
CA ALA A 278 -13.05 11.93 -13.87
C ALA A 278 -12.89 10.54 -14.53
N ALA A 279 -13.47 10.36 -15.72
CA ALA A 279 -13.33 9.13 -16.51
C ALA A 279 -11.88 8.90 -16.98
N GLY A 280 -11.17 9.96 -17.37
CA GLY A 280 -9.76 9.91 -17.75
C GLY A 280 -8.86 9.44 -16.60
N ALA A 281 -9.06 9.98 -15.40
CA ALA A 281 -8.36 9.54 -14.19
C ALA A 281 -8.66 8.06 -13.85
N SER A 282 -9.93 7.65 -13.91
CA SER A 282 -10.34 6.26 -13.72
C SER A 282 -9.70 5.32 -14.75
N ASN A 283 -9.70 5.70 -16.02
CA ASN A 283 -9.10 4.91 -17.11
C ASN A 283 -7.57 4.83 -16.99
N ALA A 284 -6.91 5.91 -16.56
CA ALA A 284 -5.46 5.89 -16.29
C ALA A 284 -5.11 4.94 -15.13
N GLN A 285 -5.92 4.95 -14.06
CA GLN A 285 -5.74 4.05 -12.93
C GLN A 285 -6.03 2.59 -13.29
N ALA A 286 -7.10 2.33 -14.05
CA ALA A 286 -7.39 1.00 -14.61
C ALA A 286 -6.26 0.50 -15.53
N LYS A 287 -5.68 1.37 -16.36
CA LYS A 287 -4.48 1.04 -17.16
C LYS A 287 -3.27 0.71 -16.30
N LYS A 288 -3.03 1.41 -15.18
CA LYS A 288 -1.96 1.07 -14.23
C LYS A 288 -2.18 -0.32 -13.63
N TYR A 289 -3.37 -0.61 -13.10
CA TYR A 289 -3.69 -1.93 -12.56
C TYR A 289 -3.59 -3.04 -13.62
N ASN A 290 -4.11 -2.81 -14.83
CA ASN A 290 -4.02 -3.78 -15.93
C ASN A 290 -2.59 -3.99 -16.43
N ALA A 291 -1.74 -2.96 -16.47
CA ALA A 291 -0.32 -3.10 -16.81
C ALA A 291 0.45 -3.85 -15.71
N GLN A 292 0.12 -3.61 -14.44
CA GLN A 292 0.71 -4.33 -13.31
C GLN A 292 0.26 -5.80 -13.27
N ALA A 293 -1.00 -6.07 -13.63
CA ALA A 293 -1.52 -7.44 -13.82
C ALA A 293 -0.85 -8.13 -15.02
N ALA A 294 -0.74 -7.45 -16.18
CA ALA A 294 -0.08 -7.97 -17.38
C ALA A 294 1.44 -8.20 -17.17
N GLY A 295 2.09 -7.47 -16.26
CA GLY A 295 3.45 -7.79 -15.80
C GLY A 295 3.57 -9.15 -15.09
N THR A 296 2.45 -9.77 -14.74
CA THR A 296 2.34 -11.14 -14.18
C THR A 296 2.13 -12.20 -15.26
N ASP A 297 1.69 -11.81 -16.47
CA ASP A 297 1.56 -12.67 -17.66
C ASP A 297 2.92 -12.94 -18.32
N LYS A 298 3.89 -13.36 -17.50
CA LYS A 298 5.15 -13.92 -17.98
C LYS A 298 4.85 -15.19 -18.79
N PRO A 299 5.55 -15.42 -19.91
CA PRO A 299 5.38 -16.64 -20.69
C PRO A 299 5.62 -17.88 -19.81
N LYS A 300 4.76 -18.90 -19.96
CA LYS A 300 4.85 -20.14 -19.19
C LYS A 300 5.86 -21.10 -19.83
N GLU A 301 7.12 -20.70 -19.78
CA GLU A 301 8.25 -21.38 -20.44
C GLU A 301 8.59 -22.72 -19.78
N PHE A 302 8.41 -22.82 -18.47
CA PHE A 302 8.78 -24.00 -17.70
C PHE A 302 7.69 -25.06 -17.73
N SER A 303 8.07 -26.32 -17.85
CA SER A 303 7.15 -27.45 -18.00
C SER A 303 7.45 -28.52 -16.96
N ALA A 304 6.41 -29.10 -16.37
CA ALA A 304 6.53 -30.27 -15.51
C ALA A 304 5.34 -31.22 -15.73
N TRP A 305 5.51 -32.50 -15.41
CA TRP A 305 4.51 -33.53 -15.66
C TRP A 305 3.87 -34.01 -14.35
N ASP A 306 2.58 -34.32 -14.38
CA ASP A 306 1.93 -35.05 -13.29
C ASP A 306 2.24 -36.55 -13.34
N ALA A 307 1.84 -37.30 -12.31
CA ALA A 307 2.06 -38.74 -12.24
C ALA A 307 1.40 -39.52 -13.40
N GLN A 308 0.38 -38.93 -14.04
CA GLN A 308 -0.35 -39.44 -15.19
C GLN A 308 0.31 -39.06 -16.54
N GLY A 309 1.40 -38.29 -16.52
CA GLY A 309 2.15 -37.87 -17.70
C GLY A 309 1.53 -36.70 -18.49
N ARG A 310 0.56 -35.98 -17.91
CA ARG A 310 0.03 -34.72 -18.46
C ARG A 310 1.00 -33.58 -18.15
N GLU A 311 1.20 -32.70 -19.14
CA GLU A 311 2.09 -31.56 -19.01
C GLU A 311 1.37 -30.35 -18.39
N HIS A 312 2.02 -29.72 -17.42
CA HIS A 312 1.61 -28.46 -16.80
C HIS A 312 2.69 -27.39 -17.07
N LYS A 313 2.25 -26.21 -17.52
CA LYS A 313 3.12 -25.08 -17.87
C LYS A 313 3.15 -24.05 -16.74
N PHE A 314 4.34 -23.57 -16.39
CA PHE A 314 4.62 -22.69 -15.25
C PHE A 314 5.43 -21.46 -15.65
N VAL A 315 5.21 -20.37 -14.91
CA VAL A 315 5.93 -19.09 -15.05
C VAL A 315 7.35 -19.13 -14.46
N SER A 316 7.62 -20.05 -13.54
CA SER A 316 8.90 -20.18 -12.84
C SER A 316 9.39 -21.62 -12.86
N GLN A 317 10.70 -21.80 -13.04
CA GLN A 317 11.38 -23.08 -12.91
C GLN A 317 11.11 -23.72 -11.54
N GLU A 318 11.12 -22.92 -10.47
CA GLU A 318 10.94 -23.41 -9.11
C GLU A 318 9.53 -23.96 -8.89
N ALA A 319 8.51 -23.30 -9.44
CA ALA A 319 7.13 -23.80 -9.40
C ALA A 319 6.96 -25.12 -10.20
N ALA A 320 7.66 -25.26 -11.33
CA ALA A 320 7.70 -26.52 -12.09
C ALA A 320 8.42 -27.64 -11.30
N HIS A 321 9.53 -27.30 -10.62
CA HIS A 321 10.31 -28.24 -9.80
C HIS A 321 9.52 -28.69 -8.56
N GLU A 322 8.86 -27.77 -7.84
CA GLU A 322 7.98 -28.12 -6.71
C GLU A 322 6.79 -28.98 -7.15
N PHE A 323 6.16 -28.64 -8.27
CA PHE A 323 5.09 -29.46 -8.84
C PHE A 323 5.59 -30.88 -9.13
N ALA A 324 6.73 -31.02 -9.82
CA ALA A 324 7.32 -32.32 -10.12
C ALA A 324 7.67 -33.11 -8.84
N ARG A 325 8.23 -32.47 -7.81
CA ARG A 325 8.52 -33.11 -6.52
C ARG A 325 7.25 -33.61 -5.84
N ARG A 326 6.17 -32.82 -5.88
CA ARG A 326 4.85 -33.21 -5.33
C ARG A 326 4.18 -34.34 -6.11
N GLN A 327 4.46 -34.46 -7.41
CA GLN A 327 3.91 -35.49 -8.29
C GLN A 327 4.80 -36.74 -8.43
N GLY A 328 5.98 -36.75 -7.80
CA GLY A 328 6.95 -37.85 -7.92
C GLY A 328 7.69 -37.92 -9.27
N THR A 329 7.60 -36.88 -10.10
CA THR A 329 8.16 -36.80 -11.46
C THR A 329 9.43 -35.94 -11.53
N PHE A 330 10.07 -35.69 -10.39
CA PHE A 330 11.33 -34.95 -10.30
C PHE A 330 12.51 -35.92 -10.32
N HIS A 331 13.30 -35.87 -11.39
CA HIS A 331 14.47 -36.72 -11.57
C HIS A 331 15.73 -35.96 -11.13
N VAL A 332 16.71 -36.69 -10.60
CA VAL A 332 18.03 -36.18 -10.24
C VAL A 332 19.07 -37.01 -10.97
N GLU A 333 19.84 -36.37 -11.85
CA GLU A 333 21.01 -36.97 -12.48
C GLU A 333 22.27 -36.58 -11.71
N GLU A 334 23.08 -37.57 -11.38
CA GLU A 334 24.44 -37.37 -10.88
C GLU A 334 25.43 -37.42 -12.05
N TYR A 335 26.33 -36.45 -12.13
CA TYR A 335 27.38 -36.41 -13.13
C TYR A 335 28.71 -35.98 -12.53
N ASP A 336 29.78 -36.68 -12.93
CA ASP A 336 31.14 -36.42 -12.48
C ASP A 336 31.79 -35.30 -13.30
N VAL A 337 32.09 -34.18 -12.65
CA VAL A 337 32.95 -33.15 -13.24
C VAL A 337 34.40 -33.45 -12.89
N ARG A 338 35.23 -33.70 -13.91
CA ARG A 338 36.68 -33.87 -13.75
C ARG A 338 37.39 -32.56 -14.08
N GLU A 339 38.03 -31.98 -13.08
CA GLU A 339 38.89 -30.80 -13.24
C GLU A 339 40.36 -31.24 -13.21
N THR A 340 41.05 -31.07 -14.32
CA THR A 340 42.47 -31.42 -14.47
C THR A 340 43.30 -30.15 -14.39
N THR A 341 44.07 -29.98 -13.31
CA THR A 341 45.00 -28.86 -13.18
C THR A 341 46.43 -29.34 -13.43
N VAL A 342 47.08 -28.75 -14.44
CA VAL A 342 48.51 -28.94 -14.72
C VAL A 342 49.26 -27.76 -14.12
N LYS A 343 50.24 -28.01 -13.25
CA LYS A 343 51.11 -26.97 -12.66
C LYS A 343 52.58 -27.28 -12.91
N PRO A 344 53.42 -26.28 -13.22
CA PRO A 344 54.87 -26.49 -13.26
C PRO A 344 55.37 -26.83 -11.85
N ASN A 345 56.24 -27.83 -11.77
CA ASN A 345 56.93 -28.18 -10.54
C ASN A 345 57.93 -27.06 -10.23
N THR A 346 57.87 -26.50 -9.03
CA THR A 346 58.73 -25.40 -8.60
C THR A 346 59.77 -25.85 -7.58
N SER A 347 60.93 -25.20 -7.59
CA SER A 347 61.96 -25.38 -6.58
C SER A 347 61.56 -24.69 -5.26
N ARG A 348 62.34 -24.91 -4.20
CA ARG A 348 62.14 -24.26 -2.88
C ARG A 348 62.17 -22.72 -2.92
N SER A 349 62.71 -22.12 -3.98
CA SER A 349 62.72 -20.68 -4.24
C SER A 349 61.65 -20.20 -5.22
N GLY A 350 60.66 -21.05 -5.54
CA GLY A 350 59.49 -20.71 -6.36
C GLY A 350 59.71 -20.68 -7.88
N LYS A 351 60.94 -20.93 -8.36
CA LYS A 351 61.23 -20.99 -9.80
C LYS A 351 60.78 -22.32 -10.42
N PRO A 352 60.22 -22.34 -11.64
CA PRO A 352 59.85 -23.59 -12.31
C PRO A 352 61.09 -24.43 -12.64
N ILE A 353 60.99 -25.74 -12.41
CA ILE A 353 62.01 -26.74 -12.74
C ILE A 353 61.84 -27.14 -14.20
N THR A 354 62.93 -27.15 -14.97
CA THR A 354 62.93 -27.48 -16.39
C THR A 354 63.67 -28.78 -16.69
N ASP A 355 63.30 -29.44 -17.80
CA ASP A 355 64.03 -30.57 -18.37
C ASP A 355 65.36 -30.13 -19.02
N SER A 356 66.13 -31.09 -19.52
CA SER A 356 67.41 -30.87 -20.22
C SER A 356 67.29 -30.13 -21.57
N LYS A 357 66.07 -29.83 -22.01
CA LYS A 357 65.75 -29.03 -23.22
C LYS A 357 65.10 -27.69 -22.86
N GLY A 358 65.11 -27.31 -21.57
CA GLY A 358 64.61 -26.03 -21.07
C GLY A 358 63.08 -25.95 -20.91
N LYS A 359 62.34 -27.06 -21.04
CA LYS A 359 60.87 -27.06 -20.90
C LYS A 359 60.44 -27.32 -19.45
N PRO A 360 59.46 -26.60 -18.90
CA PRO A 360 59.03 -26.79 -17.52
C PRO A 360 58.42 -28.18 -17.29
N ILE A 361 58.94 -28.89 -16.30
CA ILE A 361 58.38 -30.17 -15.83
C ILE A 361 57.09 -29.85 -15.08
N THR A 362 56.00 -30.53 -15.41
CA THR A 362 54.68 -30.28 -14.82
C THR A 362 54.15 -31.50 -14.07
N SER A 363 53.39 -31.27 -13.00
CA SER A 363 52.54 -32.28 -12.37
C SER A 363 51.09 -32.03 -12.77
N THR A 364 50.39 -33.11 -13.07
CA THR A 364 48.96 -33.11 -13.40
C THR A 364 48.19 -33.69 -12.23
N THR A 365 47.30 -32.89 -11.63
CA THR A 365 46.36 -33.35 -10.60
C THR A 365 44.95 -33.32 -11.18
N THR A 366 44.25 -34.45 -11.15
CA THR A 366 42.85 -34.56 -11.56
C THR A 366 41.97 -34.66 -10.32
N LYS A 367 41.00 -33.75 -10.17
CA LYS A 367 39.97 -33.81 -9.14
C LYS A 367 38.64 -34.16 -9.78
N THR A 368 38.06 -35.30 -9.41
CA THR A 368 36.67 -35.63 -9.73
C THR A 368 35.76 -35.05 -8.65
N THR A 369 34.68 -34.38 -9.05
CA THR A 369 33.63 -33.88 -8.14
C THR A 369 32.28 -34.26 -8.73
N THR A 370 31.58 -35.18 -8.08
CA THR A 370 30.20 -35.56 -8.42
C THR A 370 29.26 -34.39 -8.13
N LYS A 371 28.39 -34.06 -9.08
CA LYS A 371 27.36 -33.02 -8.96
C LYS A 371 25.99 -33.60 -9.25
N GLN A 372 24.97 -33.10 -8.57
CA GLN A 372 23.58 -33.43 -8.83
C GLN A 372 22.91 -32.31 -9.63
N ASN A 373 22.15 -32.65 -10.67
CA ASN A 373 21.22 -31.74 -11.35
C ASN A 373 19.82 -32.34 -11.34
N GLY A 374 18.82 -31.55 -10.94
CA GLY A 374 17.45 -32.03 -10.77
C GLY A 374 16.47 -31.32 -11.70
N TYR A 375 15.65 -32.08 -12.42
CA TYR A 375 14.70 -31.57 -13.41
C TYR A 375 13.36 -32.33 -13.41
N PRO A 376 12.23 -31.68 -13.75
CA PRO A 376 10.99 -32.37 -14.07
C PRO A 376 11.18 -33.24 -15.31
N ALA A 377 10.76 -34.51 -15.26
CA ALA A 377 10.71 -35.36 -16.46
C ALA A 377 9.33 -36.00 -16.62
N LYS A 378 9.05 -36.46 -17.84
CA LYS A 378 7.79 -37.15 -18.13
C LYS A 378 7.88 -38.60 -17.64
N PRO A 379 6.93 -39.11 -16.83
CA PRO A 379 6.95 -40.50 -16.39
C PRO A 379 6.82 -41.45 -17.58
N ALA A 380 7.55 -42.56 -17.53
CA ALA A 380 7.50 -43.60 -18.55
C ALA A 380 6.13 -44.31 -18.53
N LYS A 381 5.54 -44.54 -19.71
CA LYS A 381 4.27 -45.27 -19.82
C LYS A 381 4.42 -46.69 -19.28
N GLY A 382 3.82 -46.97 -18.12
CA GLY A 382 3.74 -48.31 -17.52
C GLY A 382 4.56 -48.51 -16.25
N GLN A 383 5.37 -47.54 -15.82
CA GLN A 383 6.07 -47.57 -14.54
C GLN A 383 5.63 -46.41 -13.67
N GLY A 384 4.71 -46.69 -12.74
CA GLY A 384 4.53 -45.82 -11.58
C GLY A 384 5.80 -45.90 -10.73
N TYR A 385 6.53 -44.81 -10.62
CA TYR A 385 7.68 -44.70 -9.71
C TYR A 385 7.19 -44.64 -8.26
N GLY A 386 6.82 -45.81 -7.73
CA GLY A 386 7.04 -46.10 -6.32
C GLY A 386 8.54 -46.09 -6.01
N ASP A 387 8.87 -45.94 -4.74
CA ASP A 387 10.23 -46.05 -4.19
C ASP A 387 11.21 -44.96 -4.62
N ASN A 388 10.95 -43.75 -4.12
CA ASN A 388 11.99 -42.76 -3.87
C ASN A 388 12.62 -43.03 -2.49
N PRO A 389 13.92 -43.38 -2.36
CA PRO A 389 14.55 -43.80 -1.11
C PRO A 389 14.86 -42.60 -0.19
N SER A 390 13.81 -41.94 0.30
CA SER A 390 13.90 -40.90 1.32
C SER A 390 12.63 -40.85 2.17
N LYS A 391 12.41 -41.93 2.94
CA LYS A 391 11.63 -41.88 4.18
C LYS A 391 12.57 -42.19 5.33
N GLY A 392 12.64 -41.26 6.27
CA GLY A 392 13.67 -41.23 7.29
C GLY A 392 13.63 -42.42 8.25
N THR A 393 14.79 -42.73 8.81
CA THR A 393 15.01 -43.74 9.84
C THR A 393 14.18 -43.39 11.09
N GLY A 394 13.04 -44.08 11.26
CA GLY A 394 12.22 -44.03 12.47
C GLY A 394 12.61 -45.18 13.41
N TYR A 395 12.88 -44.86 14.67
CA TYR A 395 13.20 -45.81 15.75
C TYR A 395 12.05 -46.80 16.01
N GLY A 396 12.35 -48.02 16.46
CA GLY A 396 11.34 -48.93 17.01
C GLY A 396 11.83 -50.34 17.33
N ASN A 397 12.34 -50.53 18.56
CA ASN A 397 12.66 -51.78 19.28
C ASN A 397 13.79 -52.67 18.73
#